data_AF-A0A9X0H5U5-F1
#
_entry.id   AF-A0A9X0H5U5-F1
#
_cell.length_a   1.000
_cell.length_b   1.000
_cell.length_c   1.000
_cell.angle_alpha   90.00
_cell.angle_beta   90.00
_cell.angle_gamma   90.00
#
_symmetry.space_group_name_H-M   'P 1'
#
loop_
_entity.id
_entity.type
_entity.pdbx_description
1 polymer ?
#
loop_
_entity_poly.entity_id
_entity_poly.type
_entity_poly.pdbx_seq_one_letter_code
_entity_poly.pdbx_strand_id
1 'polypeptide(L)'
;MAKQTAATASTPGPYERMGMRVQKIINSPTAQKSRAALLFRQPDESEDDWAQLLEEIAENDNITLAWRDDGGVQIFWTLPKED
;
A
#
# COMPACT_ATOMS: atom_id res chain seq x y z
N MET A 1 -3.53 -36.29 -10.09
CA MET A 1 -2.75 -35.98 -8.87
C MET A 1 -1.82 -34.81 -9.19
N ALA A 2 -2.21 -33.58 -8.88
CA ALA A 2 -1.32 -32.42 -9.04
C ALA A 2 -0.75 -32.07 -7.65
N LYS A 3 0.56 -32.23 -7.49
CA LYS A 3 1.29 -31.96 -6.26
C LYS A 3 1.21 -30.46 -5.95
N GLN A 4 0.48 -30.10 -4.89
CA GLN A 4 0.66 -28.82 -4.22
C GLN A 4 2.00 -28.89 -3.48
N THR A 5 3.04 -28.36 -4.12
CA THR A 5 4.32 -28.13 -3.47
C THR A 5 4.10 -27.00 -2.46
N ALA A 6 4.12 -27.34 -1.17
CA ALA A 6 4.13 -26.37 -0.09
C ALA A 6 5.33 -25.43 -0.29
N ALA A 7 5.05 -24.17 -0.61
CA ALA A 7 6.07 -23.14 -0.66
C ALA A 7 6.58 -22.91 0.77
N THR A 8 7.85 -23.24 1.01
CA THR A 8 8.60 -22.76 2.16
C THR A 8 8.43 -21.23 2.25
N ALA A 9 7.96 -20.73 3.39
CA ALA A 9 7.78 -19.30 3.63
C ALA A 9 9.12 -18.58 3.42
N SER A 10 9.30 -18.02 2.23
CA SER A 10 10.48 -17.29 1.83
C SER A 10 10.37 -15.91 2.47
N THR A 11 11.47 -15.37 2.99
CA THR A 11 11.50 -13.98 3.47
C THR A 11 11.04 -13.08 2.34
N PRO A 12 10.02 -12.22 2.54
CA PRO A 12 9.49 -11.40 1.46
C PRO A 12 10.57 -10.49 0.89
N GLY A 13 10.54 -10.28 -0.42
CA GLY A 13 11.44 -9.37 -1.12
C GLY A 13 11.24 -7.91 -0.67
N PRO A 14 12.17 -7.00 -1.01
CA PRO A 14 12.06 -5.58 -0.64
C PRO A 14 10.71 -4.95 -1.02
N TYR A 15 10.26 -5.14 -2.26
CA TYR A 15 8.95 -4.67 -2.74
C TYR A 15 7.79 -5.22 -1.91
N GLU A 16 7.77 -6.53 -1.67
CA GLU A 16 6.71 -7.17 -0.88
C GLU A 16 6.66 -6.67 0.55
N ARG A 17 7.82 -6.43 1.18
CA ARG A 17 7.87 -5.87 2.55
C ARG A 17 7.29 -4.46 2.60
N MET A 18 7.60 -3.64 1.61
CA MET A 18 7.02 -2.29 1.47
C MET A 18 5.51 -2.36 1.28
N GLY A 19 5.02 -3.20 0.37
CA GLY A 19 3.59 -3.42 0.16
C GLY A 19 2.87 -3.89 1.44
N MET A 20 3.44 -4.86 2.16
CA MET A 20 2.89 -5.34 3.44
C MET A 20 2.81 -4.23 4.50
N ARG A 21 3.84 -3.37 4.58
CA ARG A 21 3.89 -2.22 5.50
C ARG A 21 2.78 -1.22 5.15
N VAL A 22 2.67 -0.84 3.88
CA VAL A 22 1.65 0.09 3.40
C VAL A 22 0.25 -0.48 3.63
N GLN A 23 0.02 -1.75 3.30
CA GLN A 23 -1.26 -2.43 3.52
C GLN A 23 -1.64 -2.44 5.01
N LYS A 24 -0.68 -2.68 5.91
CA LYS A 24 -0.90 -2.63 7.36
C LYS A 24 -1.32 -1.24 7.83
N ILE A 25 -0.75 -0.17 7.26
CA ILE A 25 -1.13 1.21 7.60
C ILE A 25 -2.55 1.50 7.11
N ILE A 26 -2.85 1.18 5.83
CA ILE A 26 -4.16 1.37 5.22
C ILE A 26 -5.24 0.60 6.00
N ASN A 27 -4.97 -0.63 6.42
CA ASN A 27 -5.91 -1.47 7.17
C ASN A 27 -5.95 -1.18 8.67
N SER A 28 -5.20 -0.19 9.17
CA SER A 28 -5.29 0.18 10.58
C SER A 28 -6.69 0.72 10.93
N PRO A 29 -7.20 0.48 12.16
CA PRO A 29 -8.52 0.96 12.56
C PRO A 29 -8.70 2.47 12.39
N THR A 30 -7.66 3.24 12.66
CA THR A 30 -7.65 4.69 12.47
C THR A 30 -7.82 5.04 11.00
N ALA A 31 -7.03 4.43 10.11
CA ALA A 31 -7.05 4.75 8.69
C ALA A 31 -8.38 4.34 8.02
N GLN A 32 -8.91 3.16 8.38
CA GLN A 32 -10.22 2.71 7.90
C GLN A 32 -11.37 3.61 8.40
N LYS A 33 -11.29 4.12 9.64
CA LYS A 33 -12.30 5.04 10.19
C LYS A 33 -12.22 6.42 9.55
N SER A 34 -11.03 6.97 9.36
CA SER A 34 -10.84 8.29 8.73
C SER A 34 -10.91 8.25 7.20
N ARG A 35 -10.92 7.05 6.62
CA ARG A 35 -10.81 6.84 5.17
C ARG A 35 -9.58 7.52 4.57
N ALA A 36 -8.49 7.52 5.33
CA ALA A 36 -7.26 8.18 4.96
C ALA A 36 -6.05 7.54 5.64
N ALA A 37 -4.89 7.55 4.96
CA ALA A 37 -3.62 7.07 5.49
C ALA A 37 -2.50 8.02 5.09
N LEU A 38 -1.58 8.32 6.02
CA LEU A 38 -0.35 9.03 5.71
C LEU A 38 0.77 8.00 5.56
N LEU A 39 1.43 7.99 4.40
CA LEU A 39 2.52 7.10 4.12
C LEU A 39 3.83 7.88 3.89
N PHE A 40 4.94 7.23 4.24
CA PHE A 40 6.29 7.68 3.92
C PHE A 40 7.06 6.49 3.34
N ARG A 41 7.93 6.79 2.37
CA ARG A 41 8.98 5.87 1.91
C ARG A 41 10.01 5.70 3.03
N GLN A 42 10.47 4.48 3.27
CA GLN A 42 11.58 4.22 4.17
C GLN A 42 12.93 4.49 3.47
N PRO A 43 13.99 4.89 4.19
CA PRO A 43 15.28 5.21 3.57
C PRO A 43 15.91 4.05 2.80
N ASP A 44 15.57 2.81 3.13
CA ASP A 44 16.05 1.57 2.49
C ASP A 44 15.14 1.06 1.36
N GLU A 45 13.99 1.71 1.13
CA GLU A 45 13.09 1.38 0.02
C GLU A 45 13.52 2.09 -1.27
N SER A 46 13.44 1.41 -2.41
CA SER A 46 13.72 1.98 -3.73
C SER A 46 12.69 3.07 -4.07
N GLU A 47 13.15 4.14 -4.73
CA GLU A 47 12.29 5.23 -5.19
C GLU A 47 11.36 4.78 -6.33
N ASP A 48 11.88 3.97 -7.24
CA ASP A 48 11.12 3.42 -8.37
C ASP A 48 10.03 2.47 -7.87
N ASP A 49 10.38 1.58 -6.94
CA ASP A 49 9.43 0.65 -6.31
C ASP A 49 8.34 1.41 -5.56
N TRP A 50 8.73 2.45 -4.81
CA TRP A 50 7.80 3.30 -4.08
C TRP A 50 6.82 4.02 -5.00
N ALA A 51 7.32 4.58 -6.11
CA ALA A 51 6.49 5.22 -7.12
C ALA A 51 5.51 4.23 -7.76
N GLN A 52 6.00 3.04 -8.12
CA GLN A 52 5.16 1.97 -8.67
C GLN A 52 4.04 1.57 -7.70
N LEU A 53 4.35 1.36 -6.42
CA LEU A 53 3.33 1.00 -5.43
C LEU A 53 2.25 2.08 -5.29
N LEU A 54 2.63 3.35 -5.32
CA LEU A 54 1.68 4.45 -5.24
C LEU A 54 0.80 4.53 -6.51
N GLU A 55 1.38 4.27 -7.68
CA GLU A 55 0.63 4.18 -8.95
C GLU A 55 -0.40 3.05 -8.91
N GLU A 56 0.01 1.84 -8.50
CA GLU A 56 -0.88 0.68 -8.32
C GLU A 56 -2.04 0.98 -7.35
N ILE A 57 -1.78 1.73 -6.28
CA ILE A 57 -2.83 2.18 -5.36
C ILE A 57 -3.76 3.19 -6.04
N ALA A 58 -3.23 4.15 -6.78
CA ALA A 58 -3.99 5.19 -7.47
C ALA A 58 -4.80 4.69 -8.67
N GLU A 59 -4.53 3.49 -9.20
CA GLU A 59 -5.36 2.84 -10.23
C GLU A 59 -6.81 2.61 -9.77
N ASN A 60 -7.06 2.61 -8.46
CA ASN A 60 -8.40 2.49 -7.92
C ASN A 60 -9.11 3.86 -7.97
N ASP A 61 -10.16 3.98 -8.79
CA ASP A 61 -10.92 5.24 -9.02
C ASP A 61 -11.43 5.93 -7.75
N ASN A 62 -11.63 5.18 -6.67
CA ASN A 62 -12.09 5.71 -5.39
C ASN A 62 -10.95 6.24 -4.51
N ILE A 63 -9.69 6.18 -4.96
CA ILE A 63 -8.50 6.60 -4.22
C ILE A 63 -7.99 7.96 -4.75
N THR A 64 -7.54 8.80 -3.82
CA THR A 64 -6.88 10.08 -4.13
C THR A 64 -5.57 10.16 -3.37
N LEU A 65 -4.48 10.48 -4.09
CA LEU A 65 -3.17 10.76 -3.50
C LEU A 65 -2.93 12.27 -3.39
N ALA A 66 -2.44 12.71 -2.24
CA ALA A 66 -2.00 14.08 -2.00
C ALA A 66 -0.54 14.08 -1.50
N TRP A 67 0.35 14.64 -2.31
CA TRP A 67 1.77 14.79 -1.99
C TRP A 67 1.97 15.97 -1.02
N ARG A 68 2.79 15.77 0.00
CA ARG A 68 3.06 16.76 1.05
C ARG A 68 4.50 17.26 0.97
N ASP A 69 4.74 18.48 1.43
CA ASP A 69 6.07 19.11 1.46
C ASP A 69 7.06 18.39 2.40
N ASP A 70 6.56 17.56 3.34
CA ASP A 70 7.37 16.75 4.25
C ASP A 70 7.82 15.41 3.65
N GLY A 71 7.57 15.19 2.35
CA GLY A 71 7.90 13.94 1.65
C GLY A 71 6.90 12.81 1.92
N GLY A 72 5.82 13.08 2.66
CA GLY A 72 4.73 12.15 2.87
C GLY A 72 3.72 12.15 1.72
N VAL A 73 3.02 11.03 1.55
CA VAL A 73 1.89 10.90 0.64
C VAL A 73 0.66 10.56 1.46
N GLN A 74 -0.32 11.46 1.45
CA GLN A 74 -1.60 11.23 2.09
C GLN A 74 -2.57 10.63 1.10
N ILE A 75 -3.09 9.46 1.44
CA ILE A 75 -4.07 8.71 0.66
C ILE A 75 -5.44 8.95 1.29
N PHE A 76 -6.45 9.15 0.45
CA PHE A 76 -7.87 9.18 0.82
C PHE A 76 -8.62 8.16 -0.02
N TRP A 77 -9.66 7.54 0.53
CA TRP A 77 -10.52 6.67 -0.27
C TRP A 77 -12.00 6.83 0.08
N THR A 78 -12.88 6.61 -0.89
CA THR A 78 -14.31 6.49 -0.62
C THR A 78 -14.73 5.03 -0.66
N LEU A 79 -15.76 4.65 0.10
CA LEU A 79 -16.36 3.35 -0.11
C LEU A 79 -17.09 3.39 -1.46
N PRO A 80 -16.84 2.42 -2.37
CA PRO A 80 -17.70 2.29 -3.53
C PRO A 80 -19.14 2.14 -3.03
N LYS A 81 -20.08 2.87 -3.66
CA LYS A 81 -21.49 2.65 -3.39
C LYS A 81 -21.80 1.23 -3.86
N GLU A 82 -22.26 0.38 -2.96
CA GLU A 82 -22.90 -0.88 -3.34
C GLU A 82 -24.16 -0.49 -4.14
N ASP A 83 -24.20 -0.86 -5.42
CA ASP A 83 -25.41 -0.79 -6.25
C ASP A 83 -26.37 -1.92 -5.87
#